data_AF-A0A2G7HDB2-F1
#
_entry.id   AF-A0A2G7HDB2-F1
#
_cell.length_a   1.000
_cell.length_b   1.000
_cell.length_c   1.000
_cell.angle_alpha   90.00
_cell.angle_beta   90.00
_cell.angle_gamma   90.00
#
_symmetry.space_group_name_H-M   'P 1'
#
loop_
_entity.id
_entity.type
_entity.pdbx_description
1 polymer ?
#
loop_
_entity_poly.entity_id
_entity_poly.type
_entity_poly.pdbx_seq_one_letter_code
_entity_poly.pdbx_strand_id
1 'polypeptide(L)'
;MEVCMVTRTINQLHFEDLDPIRFEELILSMVYRMRRWLKLDHLGKKGSDDGIDIRAVEELENGKCKTYYFQCKRYSKITKAQVYKIIDDYLEKNVTVPDVYTLVISCALSKNTIDNFENYAKNRGLKAISIWTNSIIECKLYAEYQDLLFAYFGINLTENRNREINSVRRNLTLKKRMHKDFLKSVGCKDRTELNERLHSPMKKFNESEVLIRSIDDTDYPNNTLLEKDFAGYFKAEVYNFYHNGIQVIIEVKDIKIKQYENENNDKFKITTIRVLEIGYLPFNNIIDYDYDGDEYYMYPHLYCDFINKNDPFEKIGYAYEYSYGWIIVDDDLIVR
;
A
#
# COMPACT_ATOMS: atom_id res chain seq x y z
N MET A 1 1.17 18.28 -17.23
CA MET A 1 0.69 18.81 -15.94
C MET A 1 0.00 17.67 -15.22
N GLU A 2 0.70 17.08 -14.26
CA GLU A 2 0.22 15.96 -13.47
C GLU A 2 -0.89 16.48 -12.55
N VAL A 3 -2.11 15.97 -12.73
CA VAL A 3 -3.24 16.31 -11.88
C VAL A 3 -2.96 15.65 -10.53
N CYS A 4 -2.53 16.47 -9.56
CA CYS A 4 -2.42 16.08 -8.17
C CYS A 4 -3.82 15.63 -7.71
N MET A 5 -4.08 14.33 -7.72
CA MET A 5 -5.31 13.76 -7.18
C MET A 5 -5.36 14.12 -5.70
N VAL A 6 -6.39 14.90 -5.34
CA VAL A 6 -6.67 15.34 -3.98
C VAL A 6 -6.59 14.12 -3.07
N THR A 7 -5.65 14.17 -2.12
CA THR A 7 -5.51 13.20 -1.03
C THR A 7 -6.89 12.88 -0.49
N ARG A 8 -7.29 11.60 -0.52
CA ARG A 8 -8.45 11.07 0.20
C ARG A 8 -8.48 11.80 1.55
N THR A 9 -9.47 12.67 1.75
CA THR A 9 -9.65 13.33 3.04
C THR A 9 -9.89 12.18 3.99
N ILE A 10 -8.92 11.86 4.84
CA ILE A 10 -9.18 10.87 5.89
C ILE A 10 -10.19 11.60 6.77
N ASN A 11 -11.45 11.18 6.66
CA ASN A 11 -12.55 11.81 7.39
C ASN A 11 -12.17 11.84 8.87
N GLN A 12 -12.65 12.88 9.54
CA GLN A 12 -12.51 13.03 10.99
C GLN A 12 -12.83 11.72 11.71
N LEU A 13 -12.10 11.39 12.77
CA LEU A 13 -12.37 10.15 13.49
C LEU A 13 -13.74 10.23 14.18
N HIS A 14 -14.60 9.28 13.85
CA HIS A 14 -15.94 9.12 14.42
C HIS A 14 -15.84 8.35 15.74
N PHE A 15 -15.40 9.03 16.80
CA PHE A 15 -15.30 8.45 18.15
C PHE A 15 -16.66 7.97 18.70
N GLU A 16 -17.77 8.48 18.16
CA GLU A 16 -19.14 8.04 18.43
C GLU A 16 -19.46 6.62 17.93
N ASP A 17 -18.62 6.05 17.07
CA ASP A 17 -18.77 4.66 16.61
C ASP A 17 -18.15 3.67 17.62
N LEU A 18 -17.25 4.14 18.50
CA LEU A 18 -16.70 3.34 19.58
C LEU A 18 -17.71 3.23 20.73
N ASP A 19 -17.96 2.02 21.23
CA ASP A 19 -18.67 1.84 22.52
C ASP A 19 -18.00 2.68 23.64
N PRO A 20 -18.75 3.24 24.62
CA PRO A 20 -18.17 4.04 25.69
C PRO A 20 -16.95 3.40 26.37
N ILE A 21 -17.01 2.10 26.66
CA ILE A 21 -15.91 1.38 27.30
C ILE A 21 -14.72 1.27 26.35
N ARG A 22 -14.96 1.09 25.05
CA ARG A 22 -13.89 1.07 24.03
C ARG A 22 -13.20 2.41 23.90
N PHE A 23 -13.94 3.51 23.99
CA PHE A 23 -13.34 4.85 24.03
C PHE A 23 -12.44 5.01 25.26
N GLU A 24 -12.89 4.57 26.44
CA GLU A 24 -12.04 4.58 27.65
C GLU A 24 -10.80 3.71 27.51
N GLU A 25 -10.92 2.50 26.95
CA GLU A 25 -9.79 1.59 26.68
C GLU A 25 -8.78 2.20 25.68
N LEU A 26 -9.25 2.94 24.68
CA LEU A 26 -8.40 3.68 23.75
C LEU A 26 -7.57 4.74 24.50
N ILE A 27 -8.23 5.55 25.33
CA ILE A 27 -7.55 6.58 26.12
C ILE A 27 -6.59 5.95 27.12
N LEU A 28 -6.96 4.86 27.79
CA LEU A 28 -6.06 4.11 28.67
C LEU A 28 -4.81 3.63 27.92
N SER A 29 -4.99 3.11 26.70
CA SER A 29 -3.87 2.63 25.86
C SER A 29 -2.94 3.77 25.46
N MET A 30 -3.47 4.96 25.18
CA MET A 30 -2.68 6.17 24.95
C MET A 30 -1.95 6.59 26.23
N VAL A 31 -2.66 6.69 27.36
CA VAL A 31 -2.11 7.09 28.67
C VAL A 31 -0.99 6.16 29.10
N TYR A 32 -1.15 4.85 28.94
CA TYR A 32 -0.15 3.83 29.26
C TYR A 32 1.22 4.12 28.63
N ARG A 33 1.23 4.69 27.41
CA ARG A 33 2.45 4.99 26.64
C ARG A 33 3.02 6.37 26.90
N MET A 34 2.26 7.28 27.51
CA MET A 34 2.70 8.66 27.71
C MET A 34 3.94 8.76 28.59
N ARG A 35 4.03 7.91 29.62
CA ARG A 35 5.04 7.98 30.69
C ARG A 35 5.28 6.59 31.26
N ARG A 36 6.41 6.42 31.96
CA ARG A 36 6.66 5.24 32.79
C ARG A 36 5.95 5.40 34.14
N TRP A 37 4.73 4.88 34.24
CA TRP A 37 3.92 4.99 35.45
C TRP A 37 4.42 4.07 36.57
N LEU A 38 4.46 4.57 37.81
CA LEU A 38 4.59 3.76 39.02
C LEU A 38 3.31 2.93 39.25
N LYS A 39 2.16 3.53 38.96
CA LYS A 39 0.85 2.88 39.07
C LYS A 39 -0.11 3.41 38.01
N LEU A 40 -0.90 2.52 37.40
CA LEU A 40 -1.96 2.86 36.46
C LEU A 40 -3.20 2.00 36.74
N ASP A 41 -4.29 2.65 37.13
CA ASP A 41 -5.57 2.03 37.47
C ASP A 41 -6.63 2.44 36.44
N HIS A 42 -7.32 1.46 35.86
CA HIS A 42 -8.51 1.67 35.01
C HIS A 42 -9.75 1.45 35.87
N LEU A 43 -10.37 2.54 36.29
CA LEU A 43 -11.49 2.54 37.24
C LEU A 43 -12.82 2.43 36.49
N GLY A 44 -12.96 3.09 35.33
CA GLY A 44 -14.19 3.22 34.51
C GLY A 44 -15.03 1.95 34.21
N LYS A 45 -14.43 0.76 34.36
CA LYS A 45 -15.06 -0.52 34.00
C LYS A 45 -16.10 -1.03 35.02
N LYS A 46 -16.18 -0.46 36.22
CA LYS A 46 -17.03 -0.98 37.31
C LYS A 46 -18.24 -0.11 37.67
N GLY A 47 -18.44 1.03 36.99
CA GLY A 47 -19.71 1.77 37.01
C GLY A 47 -19.97 2.56 38.30
N SER A 48 -18.96 2.74 39.15
CA SER A 48 -19.03 3.53 40.39
C SER A 48 -17.80 4.41 40.54
N ASP A 49 -17.33 4.98 39.43
CA ASP A 49 -15.93 5.43 39.36
C ASP A 49 -15.74 6.88 39.82
N ASP A 50 -16.71 7.40 40.58
CA ASP A 50 -16.67 8.70 41.27
C ASP A 50 -16.22 9.89 40.40
N GLY A 51 -16.27 9.78 39.08
CA GLY A 51 -15.75 10.82 38.19
C GLY A 51 -14.24 10.71 37.90
N ILE A 52 -13.67 9.50 37.94
CA ILE A 52 -12.29 9.19 37.53
C ILE A 52 -12.31 7.87 36.75
N ASP A 53 -12.05 7.92 35.44
CA ASP A 53 -12.01 6.67 34.66
C ASP A 53 -10.61 6.04 34.69
N ILE A 54 -9.56 6.87 34.70
CA ILE A 54 -8.16 6.42 34.76
C ILE A 54 -7.39 7.22 35.79
N ARG A 55 -6.66 6.51 36.66
CA ARG A 55 -5.74 7.11 37.63
C ARG A 55 -4.32 6.64 37.35
N ALA A 56 -3.39 7.57 37.23
CA ALA A 56 -1.98 7.28 37.05
C ALA A 56 -1.11 7.98 38.10
N VAL A 57 -0.01 7.32 38.49
CA VAL A 57 0.99 7.85 39.42
C VAL A 57 2.36 7.76 38.76
N GLU A 58 3.06 8.87 38.69
CA GLU A 58 4.44 8.98 38.21
C GLU A 58 5.36 9.19 39.41
N GLU A 59 6.44 8.41 39.49
CA GLU A 59 7.52 8.67 40.44
C GLU A 59 8.54 9.60 39.79
N LEU A 60 8.81 10.73 40.43
CA LEU A 60 9.79 11.72 39.98
C LEU A 60 11.19 11.35 40.48
N GLU A 61 12.23 11.87 39.82
CA GLU A 61 13.64 11.61 40.18
C GLU A 61 13.99 11.97 41.63
N ASN A 62 13.27 12.91 42.24
CA ASN A 62 13.44 13.32 43.63
C ASN A 62 12.67 12.45 44.64
N GLY A 63 12.11 11.31 44.21
CA GLY A 63 11.32 10.39 45.02
C GLY A 63 9.90 10.88 45.35
N LYS A 64 9.47 12.03 44.84
CA LYS A 64 8.08 12.49 44.99
C LYS A 64 7.18 11.81 43.97
N CYS A 65 5.95 11.53 44.37
CA CYS A 65 4.92 11.03 43.46
C CYS A 65 4.10 12.19 42.89
N LYS A 66 3.80 12.12 41.60
CA LYS A 66 2.87 13.02 40.91
C LYS A 66 1.66 12.24 40.42
N THR A 67 0.46 12.71 40.73
CA THR A 67 -0.79 11.99 40.41
C THR A 67 -1.53 12.65 39.24
N TYR A 68 -2.02 11.82 38.32
CA TYR A 68 -2.76 12.24 37.13
C TYR A 68 -4.10 11.51 37.08
N TYR A 69 -5.20 12.26 37.01
CA TYR A 69 -6.54 11.69 36.82
C TYR A 69 -7.05 12.04 35.43
N PHE A 70 -7.69 11.07 34.76
CA PHE A 70 -8.34 11.26 33.48
C PHE A 70 -9.82 10.91 33.61
N GLN A 71 -10.66 11.87 33.26
CA GLN A 71 -12.09 11.63 33.07
C GLN A 71 -12.38 11.66 31.58
N CYS A 72 -12.76 10.52 31.04
CA CYS A 72 -13.21 10.32 29.68
C CYS A 72 -14.72 10.57 29.60
N LYS A 73 -15.15 11.29 28.56
CA LYS A 73 -16.56 11.53 28.26
C LYS A 73 -16.77 11.43 26.75
N ARG A 74 -17.44 10.35 26.35
CA ARG A 74 -17.80 10.11 24.95
C ARG A 74 -19.12 10.82 24.60
N TYR A 75 -19.04 12.12 24.30
CA TYR A 75 -20.18 12.93 23.84
C TYR A 75 -20.05 13.26 22.35
N SER A 76 -21.16 13.30 21.62
CA SER A 76 -21.21 13.87 20.27
C SER A 76 -21.22 15.40 20.32
N LYS A 77 -21.89 15.99 21.32
CA LYS A 77 -21.89 17.42 21.66
C LYS A 77 -22.03 17.59 23.16
N ILE A 78 -21.45 18.67 23.70
CA ILE A 78 -21.58 19.02 25.12
C ILE A 78 -21.87 20.51 25.29
N THR A 79 -22.69 20.84 26.27
CA THR A 79 -23.00 22.22 26.67
C THR A 79 -22.08 22.72 27.78
N LYS A 80 -21.99 24.04 27.94
CA LYS A 80 -21.20 24.67 29.02
C LYS A 80 -21.62 24.17 30.41
N ALA A 81 -22.92 24.02 30.66
CA ALA A 81 -23.44 23.54 31.94
C ALA A 81 -23.01 22.09 32.23
N GLN A 82 -23.04 21.21 31.23
CA GLN A 82 -22.57 19.83 31.37
C GLN A 82 -21.07 19.75 31.64
N VAL A 83 -20.27 20.61 31.00
CA VAL A 83 -18.82 20.69 31.23
C VAL A 83 -18.50 21.06 32.69
N TYR A 84 -19.22 22.01 33.29
CA TYR A 84 -19.05 22.36 34.70
C TYR A 84 -19.53 21.27 35.64
N LYS A 85 -20.67 20.64 35.32
CA LYS A 85 -21.19 19.53 36.10
C LYS A 85 -20.19 18.39 36.26
N ILE A 86 -19.35 18.12 35.25
CA ILE A 86 -18.30 17.09 35.35
C ILE A 86 -17.32 17.39 36.49
N ILE A 87 -16.95 18.66 36.70
CA ILE A 87 -16.04 19.07 37.78
C ILE A 87 -16.76 19.05 39.12
N ASP A 88 -17.99 19.54 39.17
CA ASP A 88 -18.78 19.53 40.40
C ASP A 88 -19.02 18.08 40.87
N ASP A 89 -19.45 17.19 39.98
CA ASP A 89 -19.64 15.76 40.26
C ASP A 89 -18.34 15.10 40.76
N TYR A 90 -17.19 15.47 40.19
CA TYR A 90 -15.87 14.97 40.62
C TYR A 90 -15.54 15.45 42.05
N LEU A 91 -15.70 16.74 42.33
CA LEU A 91 -15.36 17.34 43.62
C LEU A 91 -16.31 16.92 44.75
N GLU A 92 -17.57 16.62 44.44
CA GLU A 92 -18.53 16.10 45.41
C GLU A 92 -18.19 14.68 45.86
N LYS A 93 -17.64 13.86 44.95
CA LYS A 93 -17.38 12.43 45.20
C LYS A 93 -15.95 12.15 45.66
N ASN A 94 -15.00 13.06 45.39
CA ASN A 94 -13.58 12.84 45.69
C ASN A 94 -13.03 13.88 46.66
N VAL A 95 -12.40 13.39 47.73
CA VAL A 95 -11.67 14.22 48.69
C VAL A 95 -10.26 14.54 48.19
N THR A 96 -9.66 13.67 47.38
CA THR A 96 -8.30 13.84 46.88
C THR A 96 -8.26 14.70 45.61
N VAL A 97 -7.37 15.68 45.56
CA VAL A 97 -7.12 16.51 44.37
C VAL A 97 -5.82 16.05 43.69
N PRO A 98 -5.83 15.68 42.40
CA PRO A 98 -4.63 15.27 41.70
C PRO A 98 -3.75 16.48 41.36
N ASP A 99 -2.46 16.24 41.16
CA ASP A 99 -1.56 17.24 40.59
C ASP A 99 -1.97 17.66 39.17
N VAL A 100 -2.48 16.72 38.37
CA VAL A 100 -3.00 16.98 37.01
C VAL A 100 -4.35 16.32 36.82
N TYR A 101 -5.36 17.11 36.46
CA TYR A 101 -6.67 16.63 36.05
C TYR A 101 -6.83 16.78 34.53
N THR A 102 -7.14 15.69 33.83
CA THR A 102 -7.32 15.69 32.38
C THR A 102 -8.76 15.35 32.02
N LEU A 103 -9.47 16.30 31.41
CA LEU A 103 -10.76 16.04 30.79
C LEU A 103 -10.54 15.55 29.36
N VAL A 104 -10.95 14.33 29.07
CA VAL A 104 -10.89 13.74 27.73
C VAL A 104 -12.30 13.67 27.16
N ILE A 105 -12.52 14.31 26.01
CA ILE A 105 -13.84 14.43 25.40
C ILE A 105 -13.80 14.16 23.91
N SER A 106 -14.75 13.36 23.42
CA SER A 106 -14.82 12.92 22.02
C SER A 106 -15.44 13.95 21.06
N CYS A 107 -15.78 15.16 21.52
CA CYS A 107 -16.31 16.23 20.66
C CYS A 107 -15.46 17.50 20.71
N ALA A 108 -15.71 18.39 19.75
CA ALA A 108 -15.09 19.70 19.72
C ALA A 108 -15.63 20.59 20.85
N LEU A 109 -14.76 21.46 21.38
CA LEU A 109 -15.12 22.53 22.31
C LEU A 109 -14.75 23.88 21.72
N SER A 110 -15.57 24.90 21.99
CA SER A 110 -15.23 26.27 21.63
C SER A 110 -14.10 26.78 22.53
N LYS A 111 -13.29 27.71 22.02
CA LYS A 111 -12.25 28.40 22.82
C LYS A 111 -12.83 28.98 24.12
N ASN A 112 -13.96 29.67 24.02
CA ASN A 112 -14.63 30.24 25.19
C ASN A 112 -15.05 29.17 26.21
N THR A 113 -15.45 27.98 25.77
CA THR A 113 -15.78 26.87 26.68
C THR A 113 -14.54 26.33 27.39
N ILE A 114 -13.42 26.20 26.66
CA ILE A 114 -12.12 25.76 27.21
C ILE A 114 -11.64 26.75 28.28
N ASP A 115 -11.53 28.04 27.93
CA ASP A 115 -11.05 29.09 28.85
C ASP A 115 -11.92 29.15 30.12
N ASN A 116 -13.24 29.06 29.95
CA ASN A 116 -14.20 29.07 31.05
C ASN A 116 -14.10 27.83 31.94
N PHE A 117 -13.83 26.65 31.38
CA PHE A 117 -13.64 25.42 32.14
C PHE A 117 -12.37 25.47 32.97
N GLU A 118 -11.25 25.87 32.37
CA GLU A 118 -9.98 25.96 33.08
C GLU A 118 -10.06 26.94 34.26
N ASN A 119 -10.65 28.12 34.05
CA ASN A 119 -10.84 29.10 35.12
C ASN A 119 -11.76 28.57 36.23
N TYR A 120 -12.86 27.91 35.86
CA TYR A 120 -13.78 27.31 36.83
C TYR A 120 -13.10 26.23 37.67
N ALA A 121 -12.37 25.31 37.03
CA ALA A 121 -11.64 24.24 37.69
C ALA A 121 -10.54 24.76 38.63
N LYS A 122 -9.77 25.78 38.20
CA LYS A 122 -8.74 26.42 39.05
C LYS A 122 -9.34 27.07 40.28
N ASN A 123 -10.44 27.82 40.12
CA ASN A 123 -11.13 28.49 41.22
C ASN A 123 -11.71 27.50 42.25
N ARG A 124 -11.96 26.26 41.85
CA ARG A 124 -12.42 25.17 42.72
C ARG A 124 -11.29 24.36 43.35
N GLY A 125 -10.03 24.72 43.11
CA GLY A 125 -8.86 24.14 43.79
C GLY A 125 -8.06 23.11 42.97
N LEU A 126 -8.42 22.86 41.70
CA LEU A 126 -7.60 22.01 40.82
C LEU A 126 -6.35 22.79 40.37
N LYS A 127 -5.17 22.18 40.55
CA LYS A 127 -3.88 22.85 40.32
C LYS A 127 -3.53 22.96 38.83
N ALA A 128 -3.45 21.83 38.13
CA ALA A 128 -3.17 21.78 36.70
C ALA A 128 -4.29 21.03 35.97
N ILE A 129 -4.79 21.64 34.90
CA ILE A 129 -5.87 21.10 34.08
C ILE A 129 -5.35 20.89 32.66
N SER A 130 -5.71 19.76 32.06
CA SER A 130 -5.49 19.45 30.65
C SER A 130 -6.83 19.06 30.02
N ILE A 131 -7.04 19.42 28.75
CA ILE A 131 -8.25 19.06 28.00
C ILE A 131 -7.84 18.41 26.69
N TRP A 132 -8.36 17.22 26.45
CA TRP A 132 -8.18 16.49 25.19
C TRP A 132 -9.51 16.45 24.46
N THR A 133 -9.67 17.32 23.48
CA THR A 133 -10.82 17.28 22.55
C THR A 133 -10.58 16.24 21.46
N ASN A 134 -11.63 15.93 20.69
CA ASN A 134 -11.54 15.06 19.52
C ASN A 134 -10.33 15.36 18.61
N SER A 135 -10.08 16.63 18.30
CA SER A 135 -8.95 17.05 17.46
C SER A 135 -7.58 16.73 18.06
N ILE A 136 -7.43 16.83 19.39
CA ILE A 136 -6.17 16.50 20.07
C ILE A 136 -5.97 14.98 20.12
N ILE A 137 -7.03 14.23 20.41
CA ILE A 137 -7.00 12.77 20.42
C ILE A 137 -6.66 12.26 19.02
N GLU A 138 -7.32 12.79 17.99
CA GLU A 138 -7.09 12.46 16.59
C GLU A 138 -5.65 12.77 16.17
N CYS A 139 -5.16 13.98 16.43
CA CYS A 139 -3.79 14.37 16.12
C CYS A 139 -2.78 13.41 16.76
N LYS A 140 -2.99 13.05 18.03
CA LYS A 140 -2.15 12.06 18.72
C LYS A 140 -2.21 10.69 18.03
N LEU A 141 -3.39 10.20 17.67
CA LEU A 141 -3.55 8.89 17.02
C LEU A 141 -2.81 8.81 15.68
N TYR A 142 -2.91 9.84 14.84
CA TYR A 142 -2.17 9.89 13.57
C TYR A 142 -0.66 10.04 13.74
N ALA A 143 -0.22 10.84 14.71
CA ALA A 143 1.20 11.17 14.89
C ALA A 143 1.99 10.11 15.67
N GLU A 144 1.41 9.53 16.73
CA GLU A 144 2.14 8.76 17.74
C GLU A 144 1.56 7.34 17.97
N TYR A 145 0.29 7.08 17.61
CA TYR A 145 -0.40 5.84 17.96
C TYR A 145 -1.08 5.16 16.76
N GLN A 146 -0.33 4.99 15.66
CA GLN A 146 -0.86 4.43 14.40
C GLN A 146 -1.40 3.00 14.53
N ASP A 147 -0.85 2.22 15.45
CA ASP A 147 -1.34 0.87 15.77
C ASP A 147 -2.68 0.90 16.52
N LEU A 148 -2.90 1.89 17.39
CA LEU A 148 -4.21 2.12 18.02
C LEU A 148 -5.21 2.66 17.00
N LEU A 149 -4.77 3.51 16.08
CA LEU A 149 -5.58 3.98 14.96
C LEU A 149 -6.08 2.80 14.11
N PHE A 150 -5.24 1.81 13.84
CA PHE A 150 -5.65 0.57 13.19
C PHE A 150 -6.56 -0.29 14.07
N ALA A 151 -6.20 -0.53 15.33
CA ALA A 151 -6.94 -1.43 16.22
C ALA A 151 -8.37 -0.95 16.54
N TYR A 152 -8.57 0.36 16.65
CA TYR A 152 -9.86 0.95 17.03
C TYR A 152 -10.66 1.48 15.84
N PHE A 153 -10.01 1.90 14.74
CA PHE A 153 -10.70 2.51 13.59
C PHE A 153 -10.45 1.78 12.27
N GLY A 154 -9.62 0.73 12.24
CA GLY A 154 -9.29 -0.01 11.02
C GLY A 154 -8.42 0.78 10.03
N ILE A 155 -7.91 1.95 10.41
CA ILE A 155 -7.13 2.81 9.52
C ILE A 155 -5.65 2.40 9.57
N ASN A 156 -5.16 1.80 8.49
CA ASN A 156 -3.76 1.43 8.35
C ASN A 156 -3.01 2.42 7.43
N LEU A 157 -2.30 3.37 8.03
CA LEU A 157 -1.50 4.37 7.30
C LEU A 157 -0.30 3.76 6.55
N THR A 158 0.12 2.56 6.94
CA THR A 158 1.28 1.89 6.35
C THR A 158 0.91 0.86 5.29
N GLU A 159 -0.38 0.61 5.05
CA GLU A 159 -0.83 -0.49 4.19
C GLU A 159 -0.32 -0.36 2.76
N ASN A 160 -0.50 0.81 2.14
CA ASN A 160 -0.03 1.06 0.77
C ASN A 160 1.49 0.91 0.67
N ARG A 161 2.23 1.51 1.61
CA ARG A 161 3.69 1.41 1.65
C ARG A 161 4.16 -0.04 1.83
N ASN A 162 3.51 -0.80 2.71
CA ASN A 162 3.83 -2.21 2.93
C ASN A 162 3.50 -3.06 1.69
N ARG A 163 2.38 -2.76 1.01
CA ARG A 163 2.00 -3.41 -0.26
C ARG A 163 3.05 -3.16 -1.34
N GLU A 164 3.52 -1.93 -1.49
CA GLU A 164 4.60 -1.56 -2.43
C GLU A 164 5.92 -2.28 -2.09
N ILE A 165 6.34 -2.25 -0.83
CA ILE A 165 7.57 -2.94 -0.37
C ILE A 165 7.48 -4.45 -0.68
N ASN A 166 6.34 -5.06 -0.41
CA ASN A 166 6.13 -6.48 -0.65
C ASN A 166 6.09 -6.82 -2.15
N SER A 167 5.45 -6.00 -2.98
CA SER A 167 5.48 -6.13 -4.44
C SER A 167 6.92 -6.07 -4.98
N VAL A 168 7.72 -5.10 -4.54
CA VAL A 168 9.14 -4.98 -4.95
C VAL A 168 9.93 -6.24 -4.57
N ARG A 169 9.81 -6.70 -3.32
CA ARG A 169 10.51 -7.91 -2.85
C ARG A 169 10.10 -9.17 -3.63
N ARG A 170 8.80 -9.32 -3.88
CA ARG A 170 8.23 -10.41 -4.68
C ARG A 170 8.79 -10.38 -6.11
N ASN A 171 8.75 -9.23 -6.78
CA ASN A 171 9.23 -9.08 -8.16
C ASN A 171 10.73 -9.35 -8.28
N LEU A 172 11.55 -8.89 -7.32
CA LEU A 172 12.98 -9.20 -7.29
C LEU A 172 13.26 -10.69 -7.09
N THR A 173 12.46 -11.36 -6.26
CA THR A 173 12.57 -12.81 -6.03
C THR A 173 12.18 -13.58 -7.27
N LEU A 174 11.04 -13.25 -7.88
CA LEU A 174 10.57 -13.84 -9.13
C LEU A 174 11.60 -13.66 -10.25
N LYS A 175 12.10 -12.43 -10.46
CA LYS A 175 13.16 -12.12 -11.42
C LYS A 175 14.36 -13.04 -11.26
N LYS A 176 14.87 -13.20 -10.04
CA LYS A 176 16.04 -14.06 -9.75
C LYS A 176 15.77 -15.52 -10.09
N ARG A 177 14.60 -16.06 -9.71
CA ARG A 177 14.23 -17.45 -10.03
C ARG A 177 14.10 -17.65 -11.54
N MET A 178 13.34 -16.78 -12.23
CA MET A 178 13.16 -16.86 -13.67
C MET A 178 14.50 -16.74 -14.43
N HIS A 179 15.39 -15.83 -14.05
CA HIS A 179 16.70 -15.72 -14.71
C HIS A 179 17.55 -16.98 -14.54
N LYS A 180 17.44 -17.65 -13.39
CA LYS A 180 18.16 -18.89 -13.12
C LYS A 180 17.63 -20.04 -13.97
N ASP A 181 16.31 -20.17 -14.09
CA ASP A 181 15.68 -21.32 -14.72
C ASP A 181 15.58 -21.14 -16.25
N PHE A 182 15.22 -19.94 -16.72
CA PHE A 182 14.96 -19.68 -18.13
C PHE A 182 16.22 -19.46 -18.96
N LEU A 183 17.32 -18.97 -18.37
CA LEU A 183 18.54 -18.65 -19.12
C LEU A 183 19.51 -19.83 -19.14
N LYS A 184 20.27 -19.94 -20.23
CA LYS A 184 21.38 -20.89 -20.34
C LYS A 184 22.39 -20.68 -19.21
N SER A 185 22.58 -21.72 -18.41
CA SER A 185 23.50 -21.74 -17.26
C SER A 185 24.98 -21.66 -17.68
N VAL A 186 25.29 -22.14 -18.89
CA VAL A 186 26.63 -22.09 -19.46
C VAL A 186 26.84 -20.75 -20.18
N GLY A 187 27.99 -20.14 -19.91
CA GLY A 187 28.47 -18.96 -20.62
C GLY A 187 28.66 -19.20 -22.12
N CYS A 188 29.06 -18.16 -22.84
CA CYS A 188 29.37 -18.29 -24.28
C CYS A 188 30.70 -19.03 -24.45
N LYS A 189 30.74 -19.98 -25.39
CA LYS A 189 31.96 -20.74 -25.72
C LYS A 189 33.01 -19.86 -26.39
N ASP A 190 32.55 -18.92 -27.23
CA ASP A 190 33.41 -18.01 -27.97
C ASP A 190 32.74 -16.64 -28.20
N ARG A 191 33.46 -15.75 -28.90
CA ARG A 191 32.98 -14.41 -29.26
C ARG A 191 31.82 -14.45 -30.26
N THR A 192 31.73 -15.47 -31.10
CA THR A 192 30.67 -15.63 -32.09
C THR A 192 29.34 -15.90 -31.39
N GLU A 193 29.32 -16.86 -30.47
CA GLU A 193 28.15 -17.17 -29.65
C GLU A 193 27.73 -15.98 -28.78
N LEU A 194 28.70 -15.23 -28.25
CA LEU A 194 28.42 -13.99 -27.52
C LEU A 194 27.70 -12.97 -28.40
N ASN A 195 28.22 -12.70 -29.60
CA ASN A 195 27.60 -11.77 -30.55
C ASN A 195 26.21 -12.25 -30.97
N GLU A 196 26.04 -13.54 -31.22
CA GLU A 196 24.72 -14.12 -31.53
C GLU A 196 23.72 -13.92 -30.38
N ARG A 197 24.11 -14.17 -29.13
CA ARG A 197 23.22 -13.94 -27.98
C ARG A 197 22.94 -12.45 -27.75
N LEU A 198 23.88 -11.55 -28.08
CA LEU A 198 23.66 -10.11 -27.97
C LEU A 198 22.63 -9.60 -28.98
N HIS A 199 22.70 -10.07 -30.22
CA HIS A 199 21.83 -9.59 -31.30
C HIS A 199 20.61 -10.47 -31.55
N SER A 200 20.56 -11.69 -31.03
CA SER A 200 19.37 -12.55 -31.04
C SER A 200 19.03 -12.92 -29.59
N PRO A 201 18.36 -12.03 -28.84
CA PRO A 201 18.19 -12.19 -27.40
C PRO A 201 17.50 -13.49 -26.99
N MET A 202 16.60 -14.00 -27.83
CA MET A 202 15.92 -15.29 -27.68
C MET A 202 16.90 -16.47 -27.55
N LYS A 203 18.08 -16.41 -28.16
CA LYS A 203 19.11 -17.47 -28.06
C LYS A 203 19.69 -17.64 -26.65
N LYS A 204 19.45 -16.70 -25.73
CA LYS A 204 19.89 -16.77 -24.33
C LYS A 204 19.08 -17.76 -23.50
N PHE A 205 17.87 -18.12 -23.94
CA PHE A 205 16.94 -18.95 -23.19
C PHE A 205 17.19 -20.44 -23.42
N ASN A 206 16.86 -21.26 -22.42
CA ASN A 206 16.85 -22.73 -22.52
C ASN A 206 15.66 -23.20 -23.35
N GLU A 207 14.49 -22.62 -23.11
CA GLU A 207 13.24 -22.88 -23.82
C GLU A 207 12.86 -21.68 -24.69
N SER A 208 12.37 -21.93 -25.90
CA SER A 208 11.90 -20.85 -26.80
C SER A 208 10.43 -20.49 -26.60
N GLU A 209 9.66 -21.34 -25.93
CA GLU A 209 8.20 -21.26 -25.86
C GLU A 209 7.74 -21.11 -24.41
N VAL A 210 6.64 -20.37 -24.22
CA VAL A 210 5.95 -20.28 -22.92
C VAL A 210 4.45 -20.34 -23.16
N LEU A 211 3.72 -20.90 -22.20
CA LEU A 211 2.27 -20.75 -22.11
C LEU A 211 1.97 -19.59 -21.16
N ILE A 212 1.30 -18.55 -21.64
CA ILE A 212 0.79 -17.48 -20.78
C ILE A 212 -0.63 -17.85 -20.39
N ARG A 213 -0.89 -17.98 -19.09
CA ARG A 213 -2.18 -18.41 -18.54
C ARG A 213 -2.72 -17.36 -17.58
N SER A 214 -3.99 -17.03 -17.69
CA SER A 214 -4.70 -16.24 -16.68
C SER A 214 -4.84 -17.07 -15.42
N ILE A 215 -4.77 -16.43 -14.25
CA ILE A 215 -5.15 -17.07 -12.99
C ILE A 215 -6.65 -17.39 -12.91
N ASP A 216 -7.45 -16.73 -13.75
CA ASP A 216 -8.89 -16.97 -13.86
C ASP A 216 -9.24 -17.99 -14.96
N ASP A 217 -8.23 -18.55 -15.63
CA ASP A 217 -8.41 -19.60 -16.65
C ASP A 217 -8.99 -20.88 -16.02
N THR A 218 -10.11 -21.33 -16.59
CA THR A 218 -10.77 -22.59 -16.21
C THR A 218 -10.97 -23.53 -17.39
N ASP A 219 -10.59 -23.11 -18.60
CA ASP A 219 -10.86 -23.83 -19.84
C ASP A 219 -9.71 -24.76 -20.22
N TYR A 220 -8.48 -24.43 -19.82
CA TYR A 220 -7.32 -25.30 -20.02
C TYR A 220 -7.54 -26.71 -19.45
N PRO A 221 -7.18 -27.78 -20.19
CA PRO A 221 -6.47 -27.79 -21.48
C PRO A 221 -7.42 -27.85 -22.69
N ASN A 222 -8.72 -27.72 -22.48
CA ASN A 222 -9.71 -27.85 -23.53
C ASN A 222 -9.63 -26.60 -24.43
N ASN A 223 -9.29 -26.82 -25.70
CA ASN A 223 -9.14 -25.76 -26.68
C ASN A 223 -10.52 -25.45 -27.29
N THR A 224 -11.43 -24.91 -26.47
CA THR A 224 -12.87 -24.86 -26.80
C THR A 224 -13.31 -23.64 -27.60
N LEU A 225 -12.40 -22.80 -28.10
CA LEU A 225 -12.78 -21.54 -28.71
C LEU A 225 -12.81 -21.60 -30.24
N LEU A 226 -14.04 -21.73 -30.73
CA LEU A 226 -14.45 -21.27 -32.05
C LEU A 226 -14.36 -19.74 -32.08
N GLU A 227 -13.44 -19.21 -32.88
CA GLU A 227 -13.43 -17.83 -33.38
C GLU A 227 -14.00 -16.72 -32.46
N LYS A 228 -13.09 -16.07 -31.70
CA LYS A 228 -13.19 -14.69 -31.12
C LYS A 228 -13.49 -14.49 -29.62
N ASP A 229 -13.69 -15.52 -28.82
CA ASP A 229 -13.70 -15.35 -27.36
C ASP A 229 -12.34 -15.74 -26.74
N PHE A 230 -11.96 -15.05 -25.67
CA PHE A 230 -10.64 -15.10 -25.05
C PHE A 230 -10.43 -16.41 -24.27
N ALA A 231 -9.33 -17.12 -24.55
CA ALA A 231 -9.08 -18.50 -24.07
C ALA A 231 -8.57 -18.65 -22.65
N GLY A 232 -8.43 -17.56 -21.89
CA GLY A 232 -7.76 -17.63 -20.59
C GLY A 232 -6.25 -17.89 -20.72
N TYR A 233 -5.78 -18.56 -21.78
CA TYR A 233 -4.37 -18.84 -22.04
C TYR A 233 -4.00 -18.71 -23.52
N PHE A 234 -2.72 -18.47 -23.80
CA PHE A 234 -2.17 -18.50 -25.16
C PHE A 234 -0.67 -18.83 -25.15
N LYS A 235 -0.19 -19.44 -26.24
CA LYS A 235 1.23 -19.70 -26.45
C LYS A 235 1.94 -18.42 -26.92
N ALA A 236 3.15 -18.20 -26.44
CA ALA A 236 4.04 -17.15 -26.92
C ALA A 236 5.49 -17.68 -26.99
N GLU A 237 6.36 -16.98 -27.71
CA GLU A 237 7.81 -17.29 -27.72
C GLU A 237 8.59 -16.29 -26.88
N VAL A 238 9.65 -16.72 -26.18
CA VAL A 238 10.48 -15.79 -25.41
C VAL A 238 11.33 -14.92 -26.32
N TYR A 239 11.35 -13.62 -26.05
CA TYR A 239 12.22 -12.67 -26.74
C TYR A 239 13.43 -12.30 -25.89
N ASN A 240 13.22 -11.64 -24.74
CA ASN A 240 14.31 -11.17 -23.87
C ASN A 240 13.79 -10.82 -22.47
N PHE A 241 14.68 -10.74 -21.48
CA PHE A 241 14.35 -10.03 -20.23
C PHE A 241 14.60 -8.52 -20.40
N TYR A 242 13.74 -7.71 -19.80
CA TYR A 242 13.93 -6.27 -19.69
C TYR A 242 13.91 -5.84 -18.21
N HIS A 243 13.99 -4.53 -17.95
CA HIS A 243 14.15 -4.03 -16.58
C HIS A 243 12.98 -4.42 -15.66
N ASN A 244 11.74 -4.43 -16.19
CA ASN A 244 10.51 -4.68 -15.42
C ASN A 244 9.90 -6.08 -15.62
N GLY A 245 10.44 -6.95 -16.48
CA GLY A 245 9.79 -8.23 -16.78
C GLY A 245 10.44 -9.03 -17.89
N ILE A 246 9.62 -9.82 -18.59
CA ILE A 246 9.98 -10.61 -19.76
C ILE A 246 9.25 -10.08 -21.00
N GLN A 247 9.92 -10.09 -22.14
CA GLN A 247 9.37 -9.77 -23.45
C GLN A 247 9.07 -11.09 -24.17
N VAL A 248 7.89 -11.19 -24.78
CA VAL A 248 7.47 -12.36 -25.54
C VAL A 248 7.01 -11.96 -26.94
N ILE A 249 7.20 -12.83 -27.92
CA ILE A 249 6.69 -12.70 -29.27
C ILE A 249 5.27 -13.26 -29.27
N ILE A 250 4.32 -12.44 -29.71
CA ILE A 250 2.89 -12.79 -29.77
C ILE A 250 2.55 -13.28 -31.18
N GLU A 251 2.92 -12.50 -32.20
CA GLU A 251 2.67 -12.83 -33.59
C GLU A 251 3.66 -12.12 -34.52
N VAL A 252 3.58 -12.43 -35.81
CA VAL A 252 4.35 -11.78 -36.87
C VAL A 252 3.40 -11.04 -37.78
N LYS A 253 3.63 -9.74 -38.02
CA LYS A 253 2.79 -8.93 -38.91
C LYS A 253 3.55 -7.84 -39.64
N ASP A 254 2.87 -7.18 -40.57
CA ASP A 254 3.41 -6.05 -41.30
C ASP A 254 2.94 -4.73 -40.66
N ILE A 255 3.88 -3.81 -40.44
CA ILE A 255 3.60 -2.46 -39.92
C ILE A 255 4.18 -1.39 -40.84
N LYS A 256 3.65 -0.17 -40.74
CA LYS A 256 4.19 1.00 -41.44
C LYS A 256 5.10 1.78 -40.51
N ILE A 257 6.30 2.10 -40.97
CA ILE A 257 7.28 2.92 -40.23
C ILE A 257 7.74 4.12 -41.04
N LYS A 258 8.15 5.18 -40.35
CA LYS A 258 8.86 6.33 -40.92
C LYS A 258 10.34 5.97 -41.03
N GLN A 259 10.85 6.02 -42.25
CA GLN A 259 12.27 5.88 -42.54
C GLN A 259 12.81 7.24 -43.00
N TYR A 260 13.63 7.87 -42.15
CA TYR A 260 14.22 9.18 -42.46
C TYR A 260 15.33 9.04 -43.50
N GLU A 261 15.35 9.96 -44.47
CA GLU A 261 16.32 9.93 -45.58
C GLU A 261 17.68 10.50 -45.17
N ASN A 262 17.71 11.39 -44.17
CA ASN A 262 18.91 12.10 -43.69
C ASN A 262 18.89 12.21 -42.16
N GLU A 263 20.07 12.39 -41.54
CA GLU A 263 20.25 12.54 -40.08
C GLU A 263 19.52 13.75 -39.47
N ASN A 264 19.20 14.77 -40.27
CA ASN A 264 18.46 15.96 -39.82
C ASN A 264 16.95 15.73 -39.62
N ASN A 265 16.42 14.54 -39.90
CA ASN A 265 15.00 14.18 -39.75
C ASN A 265 13.97 15.04 -40.53
N ASP A 266 14.42 15.85 -41.50
CA ASP A 266 13.54 16.77 -42.25
C ASP A 266 12.66 16.09 -43.32
N LYS A 267 13.04 14.89 -43.78
CA LYS A 267 12.32 14.12 -44.79
C LYS A 267 12.28 12.63 -44.42
N PHE A 268 11.09 12.04 -44.50
CA PHE A 268 10.88 10.61 -44.29
C PHE A 268 10.04 10.00 -45.40
N LYS A 269 10.23 8.70 -45.63
CA LYS A 269 9.36 7.84 -46.41
C LYS A 269 8.63 6.89 -45.48
N ILE A 270 7.39 6.55 -45.83
CA ILE A 270 6.65 5.50 -45.14
C ILE A 270 6.94 4.19 -45.85
N THR A 271 7.50 3.24 -45.13
CA THR A 271 7.80 1.89 -45.62
C THR A 271 7.04 0.86 -44.81
N THR A 272 6.68 -0.25 -45.44
CA THR A 272 6.06 -1.40 -44.76
C THR A 272 7.15 -2.42 -44.47
N ILE A 273 7.25 -2.84 -43.22
CA ILE A 273 8.22 -3.83 -42.78
C ILE A 273 7.52 -4.96 -42.03
N ARG A 274 8.05 -6.17 -42.16
CA ARG A 274 7.62 -7.34 -41.40
C ARG A 274 8.29 -7.35 -40.04
N VAL A 275 7.50 -7.46 -38.98
CA VAL A 275 7.95 -7.35 -37.58
C VAL A 275 7.41 -8.48 -36.71
N LEU A 276 8.12 -8.74 -35.63
CA LEU A 276 7.62 -9.47 -34.46
C LEU A 276 6.84 -8.48 -33.60
N GLU A 277 5.61 -8.82 -33.24
CA GLU A 277 4.86 -8.13 -32.20
C GLU A 277 5.29 -8.64 -30.83
N ILE A 278 5.77 -7.73 -29.98
CA ILE A 278 6.39 -8.02 -28.69
C ILE A 278 5.49 -7.57 -27.55
N GLY A 279 5.01 -8.52 -26.76
CA GLY A 279 4.33 -8.28 -25.48
C GLY A 279 5.32 -8.04 -24.37
N TYR A 280 5.18 -6.91 -23.65
CA TYR A 280 5.98 -6.60 -22.48
C TYR A 280 5.24 -7.08 -21.23
N LEU A 281 5.63 -8.23 -20.69
CA LEU A 281 5.01 -8.86 -19.53
C LEU A 281 5.78 -8.49 -18.26
N PRO A 282 5.27 -7.56 -17.43
CA PRO A 282 5.96 -7.15 -16.22
C PRO A 282 5.91 -8.25 -15.14
N PHE A 283 6.94 -8.31 -14.29
CA PHE A 283 7.01 -9.25 -13.17
C PHE A 283 5.82 -9.11 -12.21
N ASN A 284 5.27 -7.90 -12.08
CA ASN A 284 4.11 -7.67 -11.22
C ASN A 284 2.84 -8.38 -11.72
N ASN A 285 2.73 -8.63 -13.03
CA ASN A 285 1.58 -9.33 -13.62
C ASN A 285 1.81 -10.84 -13.71
N ILE A 286 3.02 -11.35 -13.47
CA ILE A 286 3.29 -12.78 -13.37
C ILE A 286 3.11 -13.18 -11.91
N ILE A 287 2.12 -14.04 -11.61
CA ILE A 287 1.80 -14.55 -10.28
C ILE A 287 2.81 -15.60 -9.81
N ASP A 288 3.06 -16.61 -10.64
CA ASP A 288 4.19 -17.54 -10.51
C ASP A 288 4.37 -18.29 -11.84
N TYR A 289 5.30 -19.24 -11.89
CA TYR A 289 5.48 -20.09 -13.06
C TYR A 289 5.73 -21.55 -12.69
N ASP A 290 5.31 -22.44 -13.59
CA ASP A 290 5.81 -23.81 -13.69
C ASP A 290 6.83 -23.84 -14.82
N TYR A 291 8.07 -24.23 -14.55
CA TYR A 291 9.12 -24.24 -15.57
C TYR A 291 9.03 -25.46 -16.49
N ASP A 292 8.63 -26.60 -15.94
CA ASP A 292 8.66 -27.86 -16.67
C ASP A 292 7.40 -28.05 -17.53
N GLY A 293 6.33 -27.30 -17.23
CA GLY A 293 5.04 -27.40 -17.90
C GLY A 293 4.27 -28.64 -17.42
N ASP A 294 3.46 -29.22 -18.29
CA ASP A 294 2.66 -30.42 -17.97
C ASP A 294 2.54 -31.42 -19.14
N GLU A 295 1.65 -32.40 -19.03
CA GLU A 295 1.43 -33.43 -20.04
C GLU A 295 0.85 -32.91 -21.38
N TYR A 296 0.26 -31.72 -21.40
CA TYR A 296 -0.29 -31.10 -22.61
C TYR A 296 0.74 -30.20 -23.29
N TYR A 297 1.47 -29.41 -22.49
CA TYR A 297 2.51 -28.52 -22.98
C TYR A 297 3.77 -28.63 -22.11
N MET A 298 4.80 -29.27 -22.67
CA MET A 298 6.08 -29.52 -22.00
C MET A 298 7.04 -28.33 -22.13
N TYR A 299 6.55 -27.13 -21.83
CA TYR A 299 7.32 -25.90 -21.81
C TYR A 299 6.76 -24.96 -20.72
N PRO A 300 7.52 -23.94 -20.27
CA PRO A 300 7.14 -23.15 -19.10
C PRO A 300 5.74 -22.54 -19.16
N HIS A 301 4.98 -22.67 -18.07
CA HIS A 301 3.68 -22.03 -17.87
C HIS A 301 3.84 -20.81 -16.96
N LEU A 302 3.54 -19.63 -17.49
CA LEU A 302 3.47 -18.39 -16.74
C LEU A 302 2.02 -18.15 -16.31
N TYR A 303 1.75 -18.19 -15.00
CA TYR A 303 0.45 -17.82 -14.46
C TYR A 303 0.44 -16.32 -14.21
N CYS A 304 -0.48 -15.61 -14.85
CA CYS A 304 -0.50 -14.17 -14.94
C CYS A 304 -1.86 -13.59 -14.53
N ASP A 305 -1.82 -12.38 -13.99
CA ASP A 305 -2.99 -11.53 -13.78
C ASP A 305 -3.25 -10.71 -15.05
N PHE A 306 -4.41 -10.91 -15.66
CA PHE A 306 -4.80 -10.28 -16.91
C PHE A 306 -5.45 -8.93 -16.61
N ILE A 307 -4.58 -7.93 -16.45
CA ILE A 307 -5.00 -6.55 -16.16
C ILE A 307 -5.76 -5.90 -17.33
N ASN A 308 -5.49 -6.33 -18.57
CA ASN A 308 -6.24 -5.93 -19.75
C ASN A 308 -7.28 -6.99 -20.06
N LYS A 309 -8.31 -6.62 -20.83
CA LYS A 309 -9.43 -7.52 -21.14
C LYS A 309 -8.99 -8.90 -21.68
N ASN A 310 -7.86 -8.96 -22.40
CA ASN A 310 -7.41 -10.16 -23.10
C ASN A 310 -5.91 -10.49 -22.90
N ASP A 311 -5.16 -9.71 -22.12
CA ASP A 311 -3.71 -9.92 -22.00
C ASP A 311 -3.12 -9.32 -20.69
N PRO A 312 -1.93 -9.79 -20.27
CA PRO A 312 -1.24 -9.29 -19.08
C PRO A 312 -0.14 -8.26 -19.41
N PHE A 313 -0.10 -7.69 -20.64
CA PHE A 313 1.03 -6.86 -21.06
C PHE A 313 0.88 -5.40 -20.61
N GLU A 314 1.98 -4.78 -20.18
CA GLU A 314 1.99 -3.34 -19.87
C GLU A 314 2.04 -2.47 -21.14
N LYS A 315 2.58 -3.03 -22.23
CA LYS A 315 2.59 -2.44 -23.57
C LYS A 315 2.92 -3.48 -24.64
N ILE A 316 2.66 -3.09 -25.87
CA ILE A 316 3.09 -3.80 -27.08
C ILE A 316 4.16 -2.98 -27.80
N GLY A 317 5.24 -3.63 -28.22
CA GLY A 317 6.25 -3.04 -29.10
C GLY A 317 6.53 -3.95 -30.30
N TYR A 318 7.50 -3.57 -31.13
CA TYR A 318 7.82 -4.31 -32.34
C TYR A 318 9.32 -4.54 -32.49
N ALA A 319 9.72 -5.66 -33.07
CA ALA A 319 11.10 -5.95 -33.44
C ALA A 319 11.18 -6.35 -34.92
N TYR A 320 12.22 -5.89 -35.62
CA TYR A 320 12.50 -6.32 -36.98
C TYR A 320 13.90 -6.92 -37.09
N GLU A 321 14.06 -7.82 -38.05
CA GLU A 321 15.34 -8.44 -38.36
C GLU A 321 16.19 -7.49 -39.20
N TYR A 322 17.46 -7.35 -38.82
CA TYR A 322 18.49 -6.58 -39.51
C TYR A 322 19.74 -7.45 -39.70
N SER A 323 20.71 -6.99 -40.49
CA SER A 323 21.88 -7.77 -40.93
C SER A 323 22.69 -8.47 -39.83
N TYR A 324 22.57 -8.04 -38.58
CA TYR A 324 23.29 -8.61 -37.45
C TYR A 324 22.39 -9.19 -36.35
N GLY A 325 21.06 -9.15 -36.49
CA GLY A 325 20.09 -9.71 -35.54
C GLY A 325 18.81 -8.86 -35.42
N TRP A 326 18.25 -8.71 -34.22
CA TRP A 326 16.95 -8.07 -33.99
C TRP A 326 17.08 -6.70 -33.35
N ILE A 327 16.28 -5.75 -33.85
CA ILE A 327 16.22 -4.38 -33.34
C ILE A 327 14.78 -4.05 -32.96
N ILE A 328 14.58 -3.49 -31.77
CA ILE A 328 13.28 -2.96 -31.34
C ILE A 328 13.02 -1.66 -32.10
N VAL A 329 11.83 -1.56 -32.70
CA VAL A 329 11.36 -0.35 -33.38
C VAL A 329 11.03 0.71 -32.34
N ASP A 330 11.60 1.91 -32.49
CA ASP A 330 11.22 3.06 -31.67
C ASP A 330 9.78 3.47 -31.96
N ASP A 331 9.00 3.68 -30.89
CA ASP A 331 7.55 3.95 -31.01
C ASP A 331 7.24 5.17 -31.88
N ASP A 332 8.11 6.19 -31.88
CA ASP A 332 7.94 7.44 -32.67
C ASP A 332 8.03 7.23 -34.18
N LEU A 333 8.65 6.12 -34.61
CA LEU A 333 8.76 5.74 -36.01
C LEU A 333 7.51 5.04 -36.52
N ILE A 334 6.66 4.50 -35.64
CA ILE A 334 5.50 3.71 -36.03
C ILE A 334 4.39 4.64 -36.53
N VAL A 335 3.81 4.30 -37.67
CA VAL A 335 2.62 4.96 -38.22
C VAL A 335 1.40 4.13 -37.81
N ARG A 336 0.63 4.64 -36.84
CA ARG A 336 -0.60 4.01 -36.34
C ARG A 336 -1.83 4.39 -37.13
#